data_AF-W1YTP4-F1
#
_entry.id   AF-W1YTP4-F1
#
_cell.length_a   1.000
_cell.length_b   1.000
_cell.length_c   1.000
_cell.angle_alpha   90.00
_cell.angle_beta   90.00
_cell.angle_gamma   90.00
#
_symmetry.space_group_name_H-M   'P 1'
#
loop_
_entity.id
_entity.type
_entity.pdbx_description
1 polymer ?
#
loop_
_entity_poly.entity_id
_entity_poly.type
_entity_poly.pdbx_seq_one_letter_code
_entity_poly.pdbx_strand_id
1 'polypeptide(L)' 'DDIETVFIMTNNKYSFVSSTGIRELAKFGGKLDGLVPDDVKEKLEERFNTVHNK' A
#
# COMPACT_ATOMS: atom_id res chain seq x y z
N ASP A 1 14.20 32.69 0.37
CA ASP A 1 13.19 31.97 -0.40
C ASP A 1 13.84 30.89 -1.24
N ASP A 2 14.40 29.84 -0.61
CA ASP A 2 15.02 28.73 -1.34
C ASP A 2 14.53 27.41 -0.75
N ILE A 3 13.82 26.63 -1.56
CA ILE A 3 13.41 25.25 -1.24
C ILE A 3 14.29 24.32 -2.08
N GLU A 4 15.08 23.49 -1.41
CA GLU A 4 15.86 22.44 -2.05
C GLU A 4 15.13 21.09 -1.96
N THR A 5 15.14 20.35 -3.07
CA THR A 5 14.56 19.00 -3.14
C THR A 5 15.67 17.97 -3.15
N VAL A 6 15.66 17.07 -2.18
CA VAL A 6 16.59 15.94 -2.12
C VAL A 6 15.87 14.67 -2.56
N PHE A 7 16.46 13.95 -3.53
CA PHE A 7 15.96 12.65 -3.97
C PHE A 7 16.71 11.52 -3.26
N ILE A 8 15.97 10.53 -2.78
CA ILE A 8 16.51 9.35 -2.11
C ILE A 8 16.10 8.11 -2.91
N MET A 9 17.05 7.20 -3.13
CA MET A 9 16.78 5.95 -3.82
C MET A 9 16.06 4.96 -2.91
N THR A 10 15.03 4.30 -3.45
CA THR A 10 14.33 3.24 -2.73
C THR A 10 15.22 2.00 -2.56
N ASN A 11 14.97 1.23 -1.50
CA ASN A 11 15.60 -0.08 -1.34
C ASN A 11 15.01 -1.06 -2.36
N ASN A 12 15.86 -1.85 -3.02
CA ASN A 12 15.47 -2.85 -4.02
C ASN A 12 14.32 -3.77 -3.58
N LYS A 13 14.24 -4.11 -2.29
CA LYS A 13 13.16 -4.93 -1.72
C LYS A 13 11.77 -4.28 -1.84
N TYR A 14 11.70 -2.95 -1.92
CA TYR A 14 10.46 -2.19 -1.95
C TYR A 14 10.25 -1.43 -3.28
N SER A 15 11.12 -1.64 -4.27
CA SER A 15 11.05 -0.97 -5.58
C SER A 15 9.73 -1.20 -6.33
N PHE A 16 9.00 -2.26 -6.01
CA PHE A 16 7.72 -2.61 -6.62
C PHE A 16 6.49 -2.15 -5.81
N VAL A 17 6.67 -1.58 -4.61
CA VAL A 17 5.56 -1.15 -3.75
C VAL A 17 5.07 0.21 -4.21
N SER A 18 3.81 0.28 -4.66
CA SER A 18 3.11 1.53 -4.98
C SER A 18 1.73 1.55 -4.34
N SER A 19 1.26 2.72 -3.90
CA SER A 19 -0.05 2.83 -3.25
C SER A 19 -1.20 2.39 -4.17
N THR A 20 -1.05 2.57 -5.49
CA THR A 20 -2.04 2.10 -6.47
C THR A 20 -2.06 0.57 -6.51
N GLY A 21 -0.91 -0.08 -6.67
CA GLY A 21 -0.84 -1.54 -6.70
C GLY A 21 -1.33 -2.19 -5.41
N ILE A 22 -1.01 -1.62 -4.25
CA ILE A 22 -1.49 -2.12 -2.95
C ILE A 22 -3.01 -2.01 -2.82
N ARG A 23 -3.61 -0.89 -3.25
CA ARG A 23 -5.08 -0.74 -3.23
C ARG A 23 -5.79 -1.68 -4.18
N GLU A 24 -5.23 -1.91 -5.37
CA GLU A 24 -5.77 -2.88 -6.32
C GLU A 24 -5.71 -4.30 -5.74
N LEU A 25 -4.56 -4.68 -5.18
CA LEU A 25 -4.39 -5.97 -4.52
C LEU A 25 -5.40 -6.16 -3.40
N ALA A 26 -5.57 -5.17 -2.53
CA ALA A 26 -6.56 -5.18 -1.45
C ALA A 26 -8.00 -5.31 -1.98
N LYS A 27 -8.35 -4.57 -3.05
CA LYS A 27 -9.69 -4.59 -3.67
C LYS A 27 -10.07 -5.96 -4.23
N PHE A 28 -9.10 -6.72 -4.73
CA PHE A 28 -9.31 -8.06 -5.29
C PHE A 28 -9.04 -9.19 -4.29
N GLY A 29 -8.88 -8.89 -2.99
CA GLY A 29 -8.68 -9.89 -1.93
C GLY A 29 -7.29 -10.53 -1.93
N GLY A 30 -6.29 -9.86 -2.53
CA GLY A 30 -4.90 -10.30 -2.47
C GLY A 30 -4.27 -10.09 -1.10
N LYS A 31 -3.24 -10.88 -0.79
CA LYS A 31 -2.53 -10.82 0.49
C LYS A 31 -1.61 -9.59 0.56
N LEU A 32 -1.69 -8.85 1.67
CA LEU A 32 -0.89 -7.63 1.92
C LEU A 32 0.29 -7.85 2.88
N ASP A 33 0.51 -9.09 3.33
CA ASP A 33 1.51 -9.44 4.34
C ASP A 33 2.93 -9.00 3.93
N GLY A 34 3.56 -8.18 4.77
CA GLY A 34 4.92 -7.67 4.54
C GLY A 34 5.04 -6.59 3.46
N LEU A 35 3.93 -6.16 2.84
CA LEU A 35 3.90 -5.05 1.88
C LEU A 35 3.54 -3.71 2.54
N VAL A 36 2.76 -3.78 3.62
CA VAL A 36 2.36 -2.63 4.44
C VAL A 36 2.44 -2.99 5.93
N PRO A 37 2.57 -1.98 6.80
CA PRO A 37 2.36 -2.14 8.25
C PRO A 37 0.97 -2.71 8.60
N ASP A 38 0.87 -3.36 9.76
CA ASP A 38 -0.34 -4.09 10.18
C ASP A 38 -1.56 -3.17 10.37
N ASP A 39 -1.35 -1.96 10.90
CA ASP A 39 -2.39 -0.93 11.04
C ASP A 39 -2.95 -0.49 9.68
N VAL A 40 -2.09 -0.37 8.67
CA VAL A 40 -2.51 -0.04 7.30
C VAL A 40 -3.24 -1.21 6.66
N LYS A 41 -2.78 -2.45 6.90
CA LYS A 41 -3.44 -3.66 6.41
C LYS A 41 -4.87 -3.77 6.93
N GLU A 42 -5.08 -3.62 8.25
CA GLU A 42 -6.40 -3.66 8.88
C GLU A 42 -7.34 -2.60 8.25
N LYS A 43 -6.85 -1.38 8.08
CA LYS A 43 -7.62 -0.29 7.45
C LYS A 43 -7.96 -0.54 5.98
N LEU A 44 -7.05 -1.15 5.23
CA LEU A 44 -7.30 -1.52 3.83
C LEU A 44 -8.32 -2.65 3.74
N GLU A 45 -8.20 -3.67 4.60
CA GLU A 45 -9.15 -4.77 4.69
C GLU A 45 -10.55 -4.27 5.07
N GLU A 46 -10.69 -3.43 6.11
CA GLU A 46 -11.97 -2.77 6.46
C GLU A 46 -12.57 -2.01 5.27
N ARG A 47 -11.75 -1.24 4.55
CA ARG A 47 -12.17 -0.40 3.43
C ARG A 47 -12.68 -1.19 2.23
N PHE A 48 -12.11 -2.37 1.95
CA PHE A 48 -12.42 -3.15 0.75
C PHE A 48 -13.28 -4.40 1.02
N ASN A 49 -13.35 -4.88 2.28
CA ASN A 49 -14.24 -5.98 2.67
C ASN A 49 -15.73 -5.63 2.57
N THR A 50 -16.10 -4.35 2.47
CA THR A 50 -17.48 -3.93 2.18
C THR A 50 -17.96 -4.34 0.77
N VAL A 51 -17.07 -4.78 -0.12
CA VAL A 51 -17.43 -5.24 -1.48
C VAL A 51 -17.83 -6.73 -1.52
N HIS A 52 -17.59 -7.51 -0.45
CA HIS A 52 -17.90 -8.96 -0.40
C HIS A 52 -19.04 -9.36 0.55
N ASN A 53 -19.83 -8.41 1.06
CA ASN A 53 -21.07 -8.76 1.75
C ASN A 53 -22.13 -9.23 0.73
N LYS A 54 -22.21 -10.56 0.60
CA LYS A 54 -23.33 -11.41 0.13
C LYS A 54 -24.43 -10.77 -0.72
#